data_AF-A0A914P472-F1
#
_entry.id   AF-A0A914P472-F1
#
_cell.length_a   1.000
_cell.length_b   1.000
_cell.length_c   1.000
_cell.angle_alpha   90.00
_cell.angle_beta   90.00
_cell.angle_gamma   90.00
#
_symmetry.space_group_name_H-M   'P 1'
#
loop_
_entity.id
_entity.type
_entity.pdbx_description
1 polymer ?
#
loop_
_entity_poly.entity_id
_entity_poly.type
_entity_poly.pdbx_seq_one_letter_code
_entity_poly.pdbx_strand_id
1 'polypeptide(L)'
;MCSYQQSCGFGGEKKCHSSPFHVQGGRPVIPFYVSERICGQKSLKGYDQHESCRLDYNKLIGFGGEECRLWPTDKVDLTSVEPGFREQIQNLQWYNCLATTETNETENELINVCRCCCFPFRPNPQTFLCEHVPGAPVAPEQEEENYSYSATDFH
;
A
#
# COMPACT_ATOMS: atom_id res chain seq x y z
N MET A 1 -5.82 5.33 -1.69
CA MET A 1 -5.90 4.35 -0.58
C MET A 1 -4.50 3.86 -0.27
N CYS A 2 -3.71 4.64 0.46
CA CYS A 2 -2.30 4.35 0.74
C CYS A 2 -1.83 4.81 2.12
N SER A 3 -2.52 5.77 2.73
CA SER A 3 -2.25 6.17 4.10
C SER A 3 -2.85 5.13 5.05
N TYR A 4 -2.03 4.62 5.97
CA TYR A 4 -2.41 3.67 7.01
C TYR A 4 -1.81 4.06 8.37
N GLN A 5 -2.49 3.67 9.44
CA GLN A 5 -2.01 3.68 10.81
C GLN A 5 -1.42 2.31 11.12
N GLN A 6 -0.21 2.29 11.67
CA GLN A 6 0.42 1.08 12.18
C GLN A 6 0.41 1.07 13.69
N SER A 7 0.07 -0.07 14.26
CA SER A 7 0.32 -0.37 15.67
C SER A 7 1.33 -1.50 15.75
N CYS A 8 2.41 -1.25 16.49
CA CYS A 8 3.47 -2.23 16.70
C CYS A 8 3.39 -2.71 18.14
N GLY A 9 3.31 -4.03 18.34
CA GLY A 9 3.23 -4.65 19.66
C GLY A 9 4.16 -5.84 19.81
N PHE A 10 4.57 -6.10 21.04
CA PHE A 10 5.20 -7.36 21.44
C PHE A 10 4.10 -8.27 22.01
N GLY A 11 3.99 -9.51 21.53
CA GLY A 11 2.85 -10.37 21.87
C GLY A 11 2.78 -10.78 23.34
N GLY A 12 1.57 -10.75 23.91
CA GLY A 12 1.18 -11.36 25.20
C GLY A 12 1.28 -10.45 26.44
N GLU A 13 1.05 -11.01 27.64
CA GLU A 13 1.16 -10.32 28.96
C GLU A 13 2.59 -9.83 29.32
N LYS A 14 3.58 -9.96 28.43
CA LYS A 14 5.00 -9.77 28.76
C LYS A 14 5.60 -8.48 28.16
N LYS A 15 6.41 -7.82 28.99
CA LYS A 15 7.05 -6.51 28.75
C LYS A 15 8.21 -6.58 27.74
N CYS A 16 8.45 -5.47 27.04
CA CYS A 16 9.38 -5.26 25.91
C CYS A 16 10.87 -5.62 26.11
N HIS A 17 11.31 -6.04 27.30
CA HIS A 17 12.72 -6.32 27.59
C HIS A 17 13.05 -7.82 27.64
N SER A 18 12.07 -8.70 27.48
CA SER A 18 12.26 -10.16 27.53
C SER A 18 11.77 -10.81 26.24
N SER A 19 12.68 -11.25 25.36
CA SER A 19 12.32 -12.13 24.25
C SER A 19 11.74 -13.44 24.81
N PRO A 20 10.48 -13.79 24.49
CA PRO A 20 9.87 -15.03 24.97
C PRO A 20 10.36 -16.28 24.23
N PHE A 21 11.16 -16.11 23.17
CA PHE A 21 11.68 -17.21 22.35
C PHE A 21 13.18 -17.39 22.59
N HIS A 22 13.52 -18.12 23.64
CA HIS A 22 14.85 -18.74 23.76
C HIS A 22 14.83 -20.06 23.00
N VAL A 23 15.31 -20.07 21.76
CA VAL A 23 15.71 -21.32 21.10
C VAL A 23 17.02 -21.74 21.77
N GLN A 24 17.09 -22.94 22.38
CA GLN A 24 18.35 -23.41 22.97
C GLN A 24 19.45 -23.43 21.90
N GLY A 25 20.51 -22.64 22.10
CA GLY A 25 21.61 -22.48 21.14
C GLY A 25 21.34 -21.52 19.97
N GLY A 26 20.17 -20.88 19.91
CA GLY A 26 19.78 -19.94 18.85
C GLY A 26 19.78 -18.47 19.29
N ARG A 27 19.65 -17.55 18.32
CA ARG A 27 19.49 -16.11 18.59
C ARG A 27 18.07 -15.83 19.10
N PRO A 28 17.89 -14.89 20.06
CA PRO A 28 16.56 -14.51 20.53
C PRO A 28 15.75 -13.91 19.39
N VAL A 29 14.58 -14.48 19.12
CA VAL A 29 13.61 -13.94 18.16
C VAL A 29 12.62 -13.09 18.93
N ILE A 30 12.47 -11.83 18.53
CA ILE A 30 11.44 -10.94 19.05
C ILE A 30 10.35 -10.89 17.98
N PRO A 31 9.18 -11.53 18.18
CA PRO A 31 8.10 -11.37 17.23
C PRO A 31 7.53 -9.96 17.37
N PHE A 32 7.79 -9.14 16.37
CA PHE A 32 7.10 -7.88 16.17
C PHE A 32 5.76 -8.21 15.52
N TYR A 33 4.67 -7.85 16.20
CA TYR A 33 3.36 -7.84 15.58
C TYR A 33 3.10 -6.43 15.06
N VAL A 34 2.78 -6.32 13.77
CA VAL A 34 2.33 -5.09 13.15
C VAL A 34 0.87 -5.31 12.78
N SER A 35 -0.01 -4.44 13.28
CA SER A 35 -1.40 -4.35 12.84
C SER A 35 -1.57 -3.03 12.10
N GLU A 36 -2.12 -3.10 10.89
CA GLU A 36 -2.31 -1.97 10.00
C GLU A 36 -3.80 -1.70 9.83
N ARG A 37 -4.17 -0.42 9.92
CA ARG A 37 -5.52 0.07 9.64
C ARG A 37 -5.37 1.16 8.59
N ILE A 38 -6.23 1.21 7.57
CA ILE A 38 -6.22 2.33 6.61
C ILE A 38 -6.52 3.64 7.36
N CYS A 39 -6.25 4.80 6.77
CA CYS A 39 -6.67 6.07 7.35
C CYS A 39 -7.99 6.56 6.73
N GLY A 40 -9.12 6.43 7.44
CA GLY A 40 -10.38 7.03 7.00
C GLY A 40 -10.38 8.55 7.12
N GLN A 41 -11.45 9.20 6.65
CA GLN A 41 -11.60 10.67 6.69
C GLN A 41 -11.37 11.25 8.09
N LYS A 42 -11.83 10.56 9.15
CA LYS A 42 -11.61 10.96 10.55
C LYS A 42 -10.12 11.03 10.89
N SER A 43 -9.35 10.05 10.44
CA SER A 43 -7.90 9.97 10.64
C SER A 43 -7.15 10.99 9.79
N LEU A 44 -7.73 11.41 8.67
CA LEU A 44 -7.16 12.38 7.73
C LEU A 44 -7.80 13.76 7.82
N LYS A 45 -8.38 14.19 8.95
CA LYS A 45 -8.96 15.54 9.12
C LYS A 45 -9.97 15.95 8.02
N GLY A 46 -10.75 15.01 7.52
CA GLY A 46 -11.74 15.21 6.46
C GLY A 46 -11.21 15.01 5.04
N TYR A 47 -9.91 14.76 4.85
CA TYR A 47 -9.39 14.41 3.54
C TYR A 47 -9.77 12.99 3.15
N ASP A 48 -10.16 12.85 1.90
CA ASP A 48 -10.42 11.56 1.30
C ASP A 48 -9.16 11.02 0.59
N GLN A 49 -9.05 9.69 0.55
CA GLN A 49 -7.99 9.01 -0.18
C GLN A 49 -8.53 7.96 -1.17
N HIS A 50 -9.80 8.04 -1.61
CA HIS A 50 -10.29 7.15 -2.68
C HIS A 50 -9.67 7.46 -4.03
N GLU A 51 -9.23 8.69 -4.31
CA GLU A 51 -8.52 8.98 -5.55
C GLU A 51 -7.13 8.30 -5.58
N SER A 52 -6.76 7.76 -6.73
CA SER A 52 -5.45 7.16 -6.96
C SER A 52 -4.34 8.20 -7.03
N CYS A 53 -3.19 7.85 -6.45
CA CYS A 53 -2.02 8.72 -6.44
C CYS A 53 -1.50 8.91 -7.87
N ARG A 54 -1.23 10.16 -8.24
CA ARG A 54 -0.63 10.54 -9.53
C ARG A 54 0.87 10.67 -9.41
N LEU A 55 1.60 9.77 -10.07
CA LEU A 55 3.06 9.72 -10.07
C LEU A 55 3.62 10.05 -11.45
N ASP A 56 4.81 10.62 -11.45
CA ASP A 56 5.56 10.96 -12.66
C ASP A 56 5.98 9.67 -13.38
N TYR A 57 5.42 9.46 -14.57
CA TYR A 57 5.68 8.29 -15.41
C TYR A 57 7.18 8.12 -15.68
N ASN A 58 7.89 9.19 -16.00
CA ASN A 58 9.31 9.13 -16.38
C ASN A 58 10.21 8.65 -15.24
N LYS A 59 9.78 8.81 -13.97
CA LYS A 59 10.52 8.30 -12.80
C LYS A 59 10.32 6.79 -12.57
N LEU A 60 9.28 6.21 -13.16
CA LEU A 60 8.83 4.84 -12.93
C LEU A 60 8.90 3.96 -14.19
N ILE A 61 9.45 4.45 -15.30
CA ILE A 61 9.89 3.61 -16.41
C ILE A 61 11.18 2.90 -15.95
N GLY A 62 11.07 1.62 -15.61
CA GLY A 62 12.23 0.81 -15.24
C GLY A 62 13.12 0.44 -16.43
N PHE A 63 14.37 0.06 -16.15
CA PHE A 63 15.20 -0.65 -17.10
C PHE A 63 14.59 -2.04 -17.35
N GLY A 64 14.10 -2.29 -18.57
CA GLY A 64 13.50 -3.59 -18.94
C GLY A 64 12.04 -3.54 -19.42
N GLY A 65 11.40 -2.35 -19.47
CA GLY A 65 10.09 -2.17 -20.12
C GLY A 65 8.87 -2.35 -19.22
N GLU A 66 9.05 -2.41 -17.90
CA GLU A 66 7.95 -2.50 -16.96
C GLU A 66 7.52 -1.09 -16.53
N GLU A 67 6.39 -0.65 -17.08
CA GLU A 67 5.82 0.67 -16.82
C GLU A 67 5.23 0.77 -15.42
N CYS A 68 5.39 1.94 -14.80
CA CYS A 68 4.77 2.27 -13.51
C CYS A 68 5.09 1.30 -12.35
N ARG A 69 6.24 0.63 -12.39
CA ARG A 69 6.66 -0.27 -11.31
C ARG A 69 7.30 0.50 -10.16
N LEU A 70 6.68 0.43 -8.98
CA LEU A 70 7.25 0.92 -7.72
C LEU A 70 7.99 -0.15 -6.92
N TRP A 71 7.50 -1.38 -6.96
CA TRP A 71 8.03 -2.51 -6.21
C TRP A 71 7.81 -3.83 -6.99
N PRO A 72 8.73 -4.81 -6.93
CA PRO A 72 10.09 -4.71 -6.37
C PRO A 72 10.97 -3.75 -7.17
N THR A 73 11.99 -3.21 -6.52
CA THR A 73 12.96 -2.28 -7.13
C THR A 73 14.38 -2.55 -6.65
N ASP A 74 15.35 -2.39 -7.54
CA ASP A 74 16.79 -2.42 -7.28
C ASP A 74 17.30 -1.18 -6.54
N LYS A 75 16.47 -0.13 -6.42
CA LYS A 75 16.79 1.09 -5.67
C LYS A 75 16.82 0.88 -4.15
N VAL A 76 16.24 -0.22 -3.66
CA VAL A 76 16.21 -0.57 -2.24
C VAL A 76 17.22 -1.69 -2.00
N ASP A 77 18.27 -1.37 -1.22
CA ASP A 77 19.29 -2.34 -0.85
C ASP A 77 18.80 -3.28 0.27
N LEU A 78 18.63 -4.56 -0.06
CA LEU A 78 18.25 -5.61 0.87
C LEU A 78 19.43 -6.45 1.36
N THR A 79 20.69 -6.02 1.14
CA THR A 79 21.88 -6.77 1.57
C THR A 79 21.98 -6.94 3.08
N SER A 80 21.42 -6.01 3.86
CA SER A 80 21.34 -6.09 5.32
C SER A 80 20.24 -7.04 5.82
N VAL A 81 19.29 -7.41 4.96
CA VAL A 81 18.24 -8.37 5.27
C VAL A 81 18.81 -9.78 5.16
N GLU A 82 18.43 -10.66 6.08
CA GLU A 82 18.80 -12.08 6.03
C GLU A 82 18.25 -12.75 4.74
N PRO A 83 19.04 -13.56 4.01
CA PRO A 83 18.68 -14.06 2.68
C PRO A 83 17.30 -14.74 2.60
N GLY A 84 16.90 -15.48 3.63
CA GLY A 84 15.60 -16.18 3.67
C GLY A 84 14.39 -15.24 3.65
N PHE A 85 14.55 -13.98 4.03
CA PHE A 85 13.47 -12.98 4.01
C PHE A 85 13.50 -12.10 2.76
N ARG A 86 14.60 -12.07 2.00
CA ARG A 86 14.73 -11.17 0.83
C ARG A 86 13.71 -11.48 -0.25
N GLU A 87 13.53 -12.76 -0.56
CA GLU A 87 12.53 -13.21 -1.54
C GLU A 87 11.11 -12.86 -1.09
N GLN A 88 10.82 -13.05 0.20
CA GLN A 88 9.51 -12.71 0.77
C GLN A 88 9.23 -11.21 0.67
N ILE A 89 10.23 -10.37 0.98
CA ILE A 89 10.14 -8.91 0.84
C ILE A 89 9.91 -8.53 -0.62
N GLN A 90 10.70 -9.07 -1.56
CA GLN A 90 10.55 -8.79 -2.99
C GLN A 90 9.15 -9.17 -3.53
N ASN A 91 8.54 -10.21 -2.99
CA ASN A 91 7.22 -10.67 -3.41
C ASN A 91 6.05 -9.92 -2.76
N LEU A 92 6.31 -8.99 -1.83
CA LEU A 92 5.25 -8.18 -1.22
C LEU A 92 4.50 -7.36 -2.26
N GLN A 93 3.17 -7.43 -2.23
CA GLN A 93 2.31 -6.64 -3.09
C GLN A 93 1.91 -5.35 -2.37
N TRP A 94 2.73 -4.31 -2.46
CA TRP A 94 2.45 -3.04 -1.79
C TRP A 94 1.55 -2.11 -2.61
N TYR A 95 1.74 -2.10 -3.93
CA TYR A 95 1.11 -1.13 -4.82
C TYR A 95 0.57 -1.81 -6.06
N ASN A 96 -0.59 -1.35 -6.53
CA ASN A 96 -1.11 -1.61 -7.85
C ASN A 96 -1.08 -0.29 -8.63
N CYS A 97 -0.32 -0.27 -9.72
CA CYS A 97 -0.14 0.91 -10.56
C CYS A 97 -0.53 0.63 -12.00
N LEU A 98 -1.02 1.65 -12.69
CA LEU A 98 -1.33 1.58 -14.11
C LEU A 98 -0.90 2.87 -14.82
N ALA A 99 -0.38 2.72 -16.04
CA ALA A 99 -0.07 3.85 -16.90
C ALA A 99 -1.36 4.42 -17.50
N THR A 100 -1.53 5.74 -17.42
CA THR A 100 -2.62 6.47 -18.06
C THR A 100 -2.08 7.64 -18.86
N THR A 101 -2.89 8.12 -19.79
CA THR A 101 -2.63 9.39 -20.49
C THR A 101 -3.68 10.40 -20.04
N GLU A 102 -3.22 11.56 -19.60
CA GLU A 102 -4.04 12.65 -19.08
C GLU A 102 -3.74 13.95 -19.81
N THR A 103 -4.72 14.86 -19.90
CA THR A 103 -4.49 16.20 -20.42
C THR A 103 -3.82 17.06 -19.34
N ASN A 104 -2.69 17.67 -19.66
CA ASN A 104 -2.09 18.71 -18.84
C ASN A 104 -2.95 19.98 -18.95
N GLU A 105 -3.68 20.32 -17.88
CA GLU A 105 -4.57 21.49 -17.83
C GLU A 105 -3.87 22.82 -18.13
N THR A 106 -2.54 22.87 -17.96
CA THR A 106 -1.75 24.10 -18.17
C THR A 106 -1.35 24.29 -19.64
N GLU A 107 -1.13 23.20 -20.37
CA GLU A 107 -0.48 23.22 -21.69
C GLU A 107 -1.36 22.61 -22.81
N ASN A 108 -2.53 22.05 -22.47
CA ASN A 108 -3.39 21.30 -23.40
C ASN A 108 -2.65 20.13 -24.10
N GLU A 109 -1.57 19.64 -23.50
CA GLU A 109 -0.79 18.51 -24.01
C GLU A 109 -1.18 17.21 -23.31
N LEU A 110 -1.11 16.10 -24.03
CA LEU A 110 -1.30 14.77 -23.45
C LEU A 110 0.00 14.32 -22.78
N ILE A 111 -0.10 13.95 -21.52
CA ILE A 111 1.03 13.48 -20.72
C ILE A 111 0.74 12.08 -20.15
N ASN A 112 1.78 11.25 -20.12
CA ASN A 112 1.70 9.95 -19.47
C ASN A 112 1.95 10.11 -17.97
N VAL A 113 1.13 9.44 -17.17
CA VAL A 113 1.26 9.40 -15.71
C VAL A 113 1.06 7.98 -15.21
N CYS A 114 1.55 7.72 -14.01
CA CYS A 114 1.28 6.47 -13.30
C CYS A 114 0.23 6.73 -12.22
N ARG A 115 -0.93 6.08 -12.33
CA ARG A 115 -1.94 6.08 -11.27
C ARG A 115 -1.75 4.87 -10.38
N CYS A 116 -1.66 5.08 -9.07
CA CYS A 116 -1.33 4.02 -8.11
C CYS A 116 -2.28 4.00 -6.91
N CYS A 117 -2.61 2.80 -6.44
CA CYS A 117 -3.31 2.53 -5.20
C CYS A 117 -2.52 1.49 -4.39
N CYS A 118 -2.59 1.52 -3.06
CA CYS A 118 -1.95 0.50 -2.24
C CYS A 118 -2.86 -0.72 -2.13
N PHE A 119 -2.25 -1.89 -2.01
CA PHE A 119 -2.97 -3.13 -1.78
C PHE A 119 -3.88 -3.01 -0.53
N PRO A 120 -5.12 -3.52 -0.54
CA PRO A 120 -5.77 -4.40 -1.54
C PRO A 120 -6.51 -3.66 -2.67
N PHE A 121 -6.20 -2.40 -2.95
CA PHE A 121 -6.89 -1.61 -3.98
C PHE A 121 -6.09 -1.50 -5.28
N ARG A 122 -6.80 -1.31 -6.39
CA ARG A 122 -6.25 -0.99 -7.70
C ARG A 122 -6.93 0.26 -8.28
N PRO A 123 -6.23 1.09 -9.05
CA PRO A 123 -6.87 2.23 -9.70
C PRO A 123 -7.82 1.78 -10.82
N ASN A 124 -8.94 2.46 -10.95
CA ASN A 124 -9.82 2.37 -12.11
C ASN A 124 -9.26 3.24 -13.25
N PRO A 125 -9.08 2.70 -14.46
CA PRO A 125 -8.45 3.43 -15.57
C PRO A 125 -9.27 4.58 -16.15
N GLN A 126 -10.57 4.68 -15.81
CA GLN A 126 -11.48 5.71 -16.31
C GLN A 126 -11.81 6.75 -15.24
N THR A 127 -12.09 6.30 -14.01
CA THR A 127 -12.48 7.21 -12.90
C THR A 127 -11.31 7.67 -12.05
N PHE A 128 -10.16 6.98 -12.17
CA PHE A 128 -8.97 7.18 -11.33
C PHE A 128 -9.22 6.97 -9.83
N LEU A 129 -10.34 6.34 -9.45
CA LEU A 129 -10.62 5.94 -8.08
C LEU A 129 -9.97 4.59 -7.74
N CYS A 130 -9.62 4.39 -6.48
CA CYS A 130 -9.10 3.13 -5.95
C CYS A 130 -10.25 2.18 -5.64
N GLU A 131 -10.31 1.07 -6.35
CA GLU A 131 -11.31 0.01 -6.19
C GLU A 131 -10.69 -1.21 -5.55
N HIS A 132 -11.45 -1.93 -4.72
CA HIS A 132 -10.99 -3.14 -4.07
C HIS A 132 -10.72 -4.25 -5.12
N VAL A 133 -9.60 -4.96 -4.98
CA VAL A 133 -9.24 -6.06 -5.87
C VAL A 133 -10.07 -7.30 -5.53
N PRO A 134 -10.83 -7.87 -6.50
CA PRO A 134 -11.64 -9.06 -6.24
C PRO A 134 -10.82 -10.22 -5.66
N GLY A 135 -11.26 -10.75 -4.52
CA GLY A 135 -10.60 -11.86 -3.82
C GLY A 135 -9.41 -11.46 -2.94
N ALA A 136 -9.04 -10.18 -2.89
CA ALA A 136 -8.05 -9.69 -1.93
C ALA A 136 -8.65 -9.62 -0.51
N PRO A 137 -7.81 -9.62 0.55
CA PRO A 137 -8.26 -9.39 1.92
C PRO A 137 -9.02 -8.07 2.03
N VAL A 138 -10.04 -8.04 2.89
CA VAL A 138 -10.76 -6.81 3.23
C VAL A 138 -9.90 -6.01 4.22
N ALA A 139 -9.75 -4.71 3.98
CA ALA A 139 -9.00 -3.87 4.90
C ALA A 139 -9.85 -3.57 6.15
N PRO A 140 -9.27 -3.57 7.38
CA PRO A 140 -10.04 -3.46 8.63
C PRO A 140 -10.92 -2.20 8.79
N GLU A 141 -10.74 -1.14 8.00
CA GLU A 141 -11.65 0.02 8.02
C GLU A 141 -12.93 -0.17 7.19
N GLN A 142 -12.93 -1.07 6.22
CA GLN A 142 -14.11 -1.32 5.38
C GLN A 142 -15.21 -2.07 6.12
N GLU A 143 -14.93 -2.65 7.30
CA GLU A 143 -15.95 -3.30 8.13
C GLU A 143 -16.89 -2.29 8.81
N GLU A 144 -16.42 -1.06 9.09
CA GLU A 144 -17.23 -0.02 9.74
C GLU A 144 -18.01 0.85 8.74
N GLU A 145 -17.56 0.98 7.48
CA GLU A 145 -18.24 1.78 6.43
C GLU A 145 -19.30 1.01 5.63
N ASN A 146 -19.57 -0.27 5.94
CA ASN A 146 -20.71 -1.00 5.38
C ASN A 146 -22.10 -0.46 5.82
N TYR A 147 -22.14 0.66 6.54
CA TYR A 147 -23.33 1.50 6.66
C TYR A 147 -23.39 2.52 5.51
N SER A 148 -24.14 2.14 4.48
CA SER A 148 -24.80 2.98 3.48
C SER A 148 -23.93 3.92 2.63
N TYR A 149 -23.51 3.43 1.47
CA TYR A 149 -23.61 4.23 0.24
C TYR A 149 -24.67 3.57 -0.66
N SER A 150 -25.94 3.97 -0.50
CA SER A 150 -26.95 3.73 -1.51
C SER A 150 -26.73 4.73 -2.64
N ALA A 151 -26.83 4.26 -3.89
CA ALA A 151 -26.61 5.02 -5.13
C ALA A 151 -27.65 6.11 -5.43
N THR A 152 -28.09 6.87 -4.42
CA THR A 152 -29.09 7.93 -4.53
C THR A 152 -28.59 9.31 -4.09
N ASP A 153 -27.37 9.44 -3.57
CA ASP A 153 -26.86 10.72 -3.06
C ASP A 153 -26.09 11.55 -4.11
N PHE A 154 -26.61 11.58 -5.33
CA PHE A 154 -26.25 12.59 -6.33
C PHE A 154 -27.52 13.24 -6.90
N HIS A 155 -28.03 14.25 -6.20
CA HIS A 155 -28.87 15.32 -6.76
C HIS A 155 -28.65 16.63 -6.01
#